data_AF-A0A1A2DMG6-F1
#
_entry.id   AF-A0A1A2DMG6-F1
#
_cell.length_a   1.000
_cell.length_b   1.000
_cell.length_c   1.000
_cell.angle_alpha   90.00
_cell.angle_beta   90.00
_cell.angle_gamma   90.00
#
_symmetry.space_group_name_H-M   'P 1'
#
loop_
_entity.id
_entity.type
_entity.pdbx_description
1 polymer ?
#
loop_
_entity_poly.entity_id
_entity_poly.type
_entity_poly.pdbx_seq_one_letter_code
_entity_poly.pdbx_strand_id
1 'polypeptide(L)'
;MRVLCLMSAVAILVAGCSAERIVTTDEPFVASPTSTTSEAPAPPPNSAHLVDAFDYVAHPAGSAVYFFTTPSGRWACAVIPRDRAGCQSAASPLSSMNITGEPDTVDNGAGDQVAPNAIIVEREGEPRFAALEQAQFVLDDAKVLEFNRILAVAGFRCNVQDAGVSCMSEVTGKGFTFTPEGFQPRYTEVPANAP
;
A
#
# COMPACT_ATOMS: atom_id res chain seq x y z
N MET A 1 -55.37 16.80 -46.83
CA MET A 1 -56.41 15.85 -47.27
C MET A 1 -55.73 14.55 -47.69
N ARG A 2 -56.30 13.42 -47.27
CA ARG A 2 -55.82 12.04 -47.44
C ARG A 2 -55.94 11.56 -48.89
N VAL A 3 -55.15 10.54 -49.26
CA VAL A 3 -55.52 9.23 -49.88
C VAL A 3 -54.28 8.72 -50.66
N LEU A 4 -53.53 7.71 -50.19
CA LEU A 4 -53.73 6.24 -50.17
C LEU A 4 -53.11 5.53 -51.40
N CYS A 5 -52.26 4.51 -51.14
CA CYS A 5 -52.01 3.26 -51.91
C CYS A 5 -50.53 2.83 -51.73
N LEU A 6 -50.21 1.82 -50.92
CA LEU A 6 -50.30 0.36 -51.09
C LEU A 6 -48.94 -0.27 -51.46
N MET A 7 -48.52 -1.23 -50.62
CA MET A 7 -47.71 -2.43 -50.88
C MET A 7 -46.21 -2.32 -51.23
N SER A 8 -45.36 -2.88 -50.36
CA SER A 8 -44.78 -4.23 -50.57
C SER A 8 -43.66 -4.50 -49.57
N ALA A 9 -43.73 -5.67 -48.92
CA ALA A 9 -42.66 -6.21 -48.09
C ALA A 9 -41.53 -6.77 -48.96
N VAL A 10 -40.28 -6.42 -48.64
CA VAL A 10 -39.09 -7.12 -49.10
C VAL A 10 -38.09 -7.18 -47.94
N ALA A 11 -37.84 -8.38 -47.44
CA ALA A 11 -36.74 -8.67 -46.53
C ALA A 11 -35.47 -8.93 -47.36
N ILE A 12 -34.41 -8.16 -47.12
CA ILE A 12 -33.07 -8.41 -47.67
C ILE A 12 -32.10 -8.48 -46.49
N LEU A 13 -31.65 -9.70 -46.19
CA LEU A 13 -30.45 -9.98 -45.41
C LEU A 13 -29.25 -9.85 -46.35
N VAL A 14 -28.34 -8.91 -46.09
CA VAL A 14 -26.98 -8.94 -46.62
C VAL A 14 -26.02 -8.55 -45.50
N ALA A 15 -25.15 -9.50 -45.14
CA ALA A 15 -24.02 -9.28 -44.25
C ALA A 15 -23.03 -8.31 -44.92
N GLY A 16 -22.82 -7.15 -44.29
CA GLY A 16 -21.81 -6.17 -44.70
C GLY A 16 -20.56 -6.30 -43.83
N CYS A 17 -19.60 -7.13 -44.24
CA CYS A 17 -18.20 -6.97 -43.83
C CYS A 17 -17.45 -6.28 -44.97
N SER A 18 -17.36 -4.95 -44.91
CA SER A 18 -16.46 -4.18 -45.75
C SER A 18 -15.82 -3.10 -44.87
N ALA A 19 -14.81 -3.49 -44.09
CA ALA A 19 -13.91 -2.51 -43.49
C ALA A 19 -12.94 -2.03 -44.57
N GLU A 20 -12.83 -0.71 -44.65
CA GLU A 20 -12.11 0.05 -45.66
C GLU A 20 -10.62 -0.28 -45.70
N ARG A 21 -10.06 -0.13 -46.91
CA ARG A 21 -8.66 -0.29 -47.25
C ARG A 21 -7.85 0.84 -46.59
N ILE A 22 -7.15 0.55 -45.49
CA ILE A 22 -6.17 1.48 -44.90
C ILE A 22 -4.84 1.31 -45.66
N VAL A 23 -4.37 2.42 -46.22
CA VAL A 23 -3.04 2.55 -46.84
C VAL A 23 -1.99 2.42 -45.74
N THR A 24 -1.21 1.33 -45.76
CA THR A 24 -0.07 1.18 -44.85
C THR A 24 1.14 1.88 -45.48
N THR A 25 1.52 3.00 -44.90
CA THR A 25 2.87 3.55 -45.03
C THR A 25 3.80 2.60 -44.28
N ASP A 26 4.86 2.17 -44.95
CA ASP A 26 5.88 1.24 -44.46
C ASP A 26 6.76 1.96 -43.40
N GLU A 27 6.26 2.08 -42.17
CA GLU A 27 7.04 2.50 -41.01
C GLU A 27 7.24 1.27 -40.09
N PRO A 28 8.48 0.90 -39.74
CA PRO A 28 8.72 -0.22 -38.85
C PRO A 28 8.15 0.11 -37.46
N PHE A 29 7.12 -0.63 -37.07
CA PHE A 29 6.54 -0.58 -35.73
C PHE A 29 7.62 -0.97 -34.71
N VAL A 30 8.12 0.02 -33.96
CA VAL A 30 8.91 -0.24 -32.75
C VAL A 30 7.95 -0.80 -31.71
N ALA A 31 7.91 -2.12 -31.61
CA ALA A 31 7.21 -2.80 -30.54
C ALA A 31 7.81 -2.35 -29.20
N SER A 32 7.06 -1.54 -28.45
CA SER A 32 7.39 -1.29 -27.05
C SER A 32 7.30 -2.61 -26.27
N PRO A 33 8.30 -3.00 -25.47
CA PRO A 33 8.21 -4.21 -24.68
C PRO A 33 7.17 -4.01 -23.58
N THR A 34 6.01 -4.66 -23.71
CA THR A 34 5.09 -4.85 -22.59
C THR A 34 5.68 -5.93 -21.70
N SER A 35 6.46 -5.54 -20.71
CA SER A 35 6.89 -6.44 -19.63
C SER A 35 6.32 -5.94 -18.31
N THR A 36 5.03 -6.18 -18.09
CA THR A 36 4.47 -6.21 -16.73
C THR A 36 4.69 -7.62 -16.20
N THR A 37 5.92 -7.91 -15.75
CA THR A 37 6.13 -9.06 -14.87
C THR A 37 5.47 -8.71 -13.55
N SER A 38 4.28 -9.27 -13.30
CA SER A 38 3.69 -9.27 -11.96
C SER A 38 4.63 -10.06 -11.05
N GLU A 39 5.17 -9.39 -10.03
CA GLU A 39 5.94 -10.06 -8.98
C GLU A 39 5.06 -11.12 -8.30
N ALA A 40 5.66 -12.23 -7.89
CA ALA A 40 4.93 -13.30 -7.24
C ALA A 40 4.35 -12.78 -5.90
N PRO A 41 3.10 -13.13 -5.55
CA PRO A 41 2.52 -12.73 -4.27
C PRO A 41 3.40 -13.18 -3.10
N ALA A 42 3.50 -12.35 -2.06
CA ALA A 42 4.22 -12.70 -0.85
C ALA A 42 3.65 -13.99 -0.23
N PRO A 43 4.49 -14.88 0.32
CA PRO A 43 4.02 -16.07 0.99
C PRO A 43 3.09 -15.71 2.17
N PRO A 44 2.13 -16.59 2.53
CA PRO A 44 1.24 -16.35 3.66
C PRO A 44 2.04 -16.27 4.98
N PRO A 45 1.57 -15.49 5.97
CA PRO A 45 2.23 -15.40 7.26
C PRO A 45 2.09 -16.70 8.03
N ASN A 46 3.04 -16.99 8.93
CA ASN A 46 2.91 -18.12 9.84
C ASN A 46 1.76 -17.87 10.83
N SER A 47 0.75 -18.74 10.83
CA SER A 47 -0.43 -18.60 11.68
C SER A 47 -0.13 -18.66 13.17
N ALA A 48 0.99 -19.27 13.59
CA ALA A 48 1.44 -19.29 14.98
C ALA A 48 1.77 -17.89 15.53
N HIS A 49 2.10 -16.95 14.64
CA HIS A 49 2.52 -15.58 14.99
C HIS A 49 1.41 -14.55 14.77
N LEU A 50 0.29 -14.95 14.18
CA LEU A 50 -0.82 -14.04 13.89
C LEU A 50 -1.52 -13.62 15.18
N VAL A 51 -1.74 -12.31 15.31
CA VAL A 51 -2.66 -11.75 16.32
C VAL A 51 -4.06 -11.62 15.74
N ASP A 52 -5.06 -11.53 16.63
CA ASP A 52 -6.40 -11.15 16.23
C ASP A 52 -6.44 -9.65 15.88
N ALA A 53 -6.76 -9.32 14.63
CA ALA A 53 -6.84 -7.94 14.17
C ALA A 53 -7.96 -7.13 14.86
N PHE A 54 -9.00 -7.79 15.40
CA PHE A 54 -10.07 -7.10 16.14
C PHE A 54 -9.57 -6.47 17.44
N ASP A 55 -8.44 -6.92 17.98
CA ASP A 55 -7.84 -6.32 19.17
C ASP A 55 -7.12 -4.99 18.90
N TYR A 56 -6.88 -4.66 17.62
CA TYR A 56 -6.09 -3.50 17.21
C TYR A 56 -6.92 -2.44 16.47
N VAL A 57 -8.20 -2.70 16.23
CA VAL A 57 -9.06 -1.78 15.49
C VAL A 57 -9.57 -0.63 16.36
N ALA A 58 -9.49 0.59 15.83
CA ALA A 58 -10.19 1.75 16.31
C ALA A 58 -10.94 2.42 15.17
N HIS A 59 -11.85 3.35 15.50
CA HIS A 59 -12.70 4.02 14.51
C HIS A 59 -12.55 5.55 14.54
N PRO A 60 -11.33 6.11 14.38
CA PRO A 60 -11.15 7.55 14.30
C PRO A 60 -12.00 8.13 13.16
N ALA A 61 -12.79 9.16 13.46
CA ALA A 61 -13.74 9.76 12.52
C ALA A 61 -14.67 8.74 11.82
N GLY A 62 -14.98 7.62 12.48
CA GLY A 62 -15.88 6.58 11.97
C GLY A 62 -15.26 5.58 10.98
N SER A 63 -13.95 5.66 10.71
CA SER A 63 -13.25 4.75 9.79
C SER A 63 -12.40 3.74 10.55
N ALA A 64 -12.49 2.45 10.19
CA ALA A 64 -11.67 1.41 10.81
C ALA A 64 -10.18 1.61 10.46
N VAL A 65 -9.35 1.78 11.49
CA VAL A 65 -7.89 1.88 11.38
C VAL A 65 -7.28 0.97 12.46
N TYR A 66 -6.23 0.24 12.11
CA TYR A 66 -5.64 -0.76 13.00
C TYR A 66 -4.34 -0.23 13.58
N PHE A 67 -4.35 0.18 14.83
CA PHE A 67 -3.22 0.83 15.50
C PHE A 67 -2.48 -0.15 16.41
N PHE A 68 -1.17 0.00 16.49
CA PHE A 68 -0.37 -0.66 17.50
C PHE A 68 0.81 0.21 17.93
N THR A 69 1.29 -0.03 19.15
CA THR A 69 2.59 0.47 19.60
C THR A 69 3.61 -0.66 19.67
N THR A 70 4.88 -0.30 19.57
CA THR A 70 5.98 -1.25 19.84
C THR A 70 6.15 -1.47 21.34
N PRO A 71 6.71 -2.61 21.79
CA PRO A 71 6.94 -2.87 23.22
C PRO A 71 7.84 -1.82 23.90
N SER A 72 8.75 -1.19 23.15
CA SER A 72 9.58 -0.08 23.63
C SER A 72 8.80 1.22 23.89
N GLY A 73 7.58 1.33 23.37
CA GLY A 73 6.78 2.55 23.35
C GLY A 73 7.33 3.65 22.43
N ARG A 74 8.45 3.43 21.73
CA ARG A 74 9.08 4.47 20.90
C ARG A 74 8.27 4.78 19.63
N TRP A 75 7.70 3.74 19.03
CA TRP A 75 7.00 3.83 17.75
C TRP A 75 5.53 3.47 17.89
N ALA A 76 4.71 4.26 17.20
CA ALA A 76 3.30 4.01 17.00
C ALA A 76 3.05 3.83 15.50
N CYS A 77 2.31 2.79 15.16
CA CYS A 77 2.11 2.35 13.79
C CYS A 77 0.63 2.09 13.54
N ALA A 78 0.21 2.20 12.29
CA ALA A 78 -1.13 1.78 11.91
C ALA A 78 -1.23 1.24 10.49
N VAL A 79 -2.30 0.47 10.27
CA VAL A 79 -2.79 0.09 8.95
C VAL A 79 -4.07 0.86 8.66
N ILE A 80 -4.02 1.72 7.64
CA ILE A 80 -5.18 2.42 7.09
C ILE A 80 -5.68 1.59 5.90
N PRO A 81 -6.86 0.95 6.01
CA PRO A 81 -7.32 0.00 5.01
C PRO A 81 -7.32 0.56 3.59
N ARG A 82 -6.83 -0.26 2.64
CA ARG A 82 -6.75 0.05 1.20
C ARG A 82 -5.86 1.24 0.81
N ASP A 83 -5.28 1.95 1.76
CA ASP A 83 -4.44 3.11 1.51
C ASP A 83 -2.97 2.80 1.80
N ARG A 84 -2.59 2.68 3.07
CA ARG A 84 -1.19 2.51 3.49
C ARG A 84 -1.04 1.89 4.87
N ALA A 85 0.15 1.37 5.14
CA ALA A 85 0.63 1.10 6.49
C ALA A 85 1.85 1.97 6.78
N GLY A 86 2.06 2.32 8.04
CA GLY A 86 3.20 3.15 8.41
C GLY A 86 3.38 3.35 9.90
N CYS A 87 4.44 4.05 10.25
CA CYS A 87 4.83 4.34 11.62
C CYS A 87 5.28 5.80 11.80
N GLN A 88 5.03 6.32 12.98
CA GLN A 88 5.45 7.63 13.49
C GLN A 88 6.14 7.45 14.85
N SER A 89 6.88 8.47 15.29
CA SER A 89 7.29 8.59 16.70
C SER A 89 6.04 8.63 17.57
N ALA A 90 5.95 7.75 18.57
CA ALA A 90 4.78 7.69 19.45
C ALA A 90 4.67 8.96 20.31
N ALA A 91 5.80 9.49 20.78
CA ALA A 91 5.84 10.66 21.67
C ALA A 91 5.83 12.00 20.91
N SER A 92 6.23 12.02 19.65
CA SER A 92 6.34 13.26 18.86
C SER A 92 6.04 13.00 17.38
N PRO A 93 4.79 12.67 17.02
CA PRO A 93 4.44 12.15 15.70
C PRO A 93 4.66 13.11 14.53
N LEU A 94 4.72 14.42 14.80
CA LEU A 94 5.00 15.44 13.79
C LEU A 94 6.48 15.83 13.71
N SER A 95 7.33 15.18 14.50
CA SER A 95 8.79 15.35 14.46
C SER A 95 9.46 14.21 13.71
N SER A 96 10.73 14.43 13.35
CA SER A 96 11.58 13.39 12.76
C SER A 96 11.51 12.08 13.55
N MET A 97 11.59 10.97 12.82
CA MET A 97 11.68 9.63 13.41
C MET A 97 12.96 9.53 14.26
N ASN A 98 14.02 10.29 13.94
CA ASN A 98 15.34 10.21 14.55
C ASN A 98 15.91 8.80 14.41
N ILE A 99 15.91 8.28 13.19
CA ILE A 99 16.58 7.02 12.85
C ILE A 99 17.75 7.26 11.91
N THR A 100 18.76 6.39 11.99
CA THR A 100 19.89 6.47 11.05
C THR A 100 19.41 6.16 9.62
N GLY A 101 19.81 6.98 8.66
CA GLY A 101 19.40 6.86 7.26
C GLY A 101 18.11 7.62 6.90
N GLU A 102 17.51 8.33 7.86
CA GLU A 102 16.46 9.30 7.58
C GLU A 102 17.02 10.49 6.78
N PRO A 103 16.40 10.88 5.65
CA PRO A 103 16.83 12.04 4.88
C PRO A 103 16.48 13.34 5.60
N ASP A 104 17.26 14.40 5.37
CA ASP A 104 17.02 15.72 5.96
C ASP A 104 15.65 16.29 5.54
N THR A 105 15.26 16.08 4.28
CA THR A 105 13.98 16.53 3.73
C THR A 105 13.37 15.51 2.77
N VAL A 106 12.05 15.51 2.70
CA VAL A 106 11.24 14.82 1.69
C VAL A 106 10.20 15.77 1.11
N ASP A 107 9.67 15.43 -0.06
CA ASP A 107 8.53 16.15 -0.65
C ASP A 107 7.25 15.88 0.18
N ASN A 108 6.52 16.94 0.56
CA ASN A 108 5.27 16.86 1.30
C ASN A 108 4.02 16.56 0.43
N GLY A 109 4.19 16.37 -0.88
CA GLY A 109 3.11 16.20 -1.85
C GLY A 109 2.56 17.52 -2.40
N ALA A 110 2.88 18.67 -1.77
CA ALA A 110 2.62 20.02 -2.29
C ALA A 110 3.82 20.60 -3.06
N GLY A 111 4.93 19.85 -3.14
CA GLY A 111 6.18 20.25 -3.78
C GLY A 111 7.18 20.94 -2.86
N ASP A 112 6.87 21.08 -1.57
CA ASP A 112 7.81 21.63 -0.58
C ASP A 112 8.71 20.54 -0.01
N GLN A 113 9.95 20.91 0.29
CA GLN A 113 10.91 20.06 0.99
C GLN A 113 10.84 20.31 2.49
N VAL A 114 10.42 19.30 3.25
CA VAL A 114 10.27 19.39 4.71
C VAL A 114 10.85 18.16 5.39
N ALA A 115 11.15 18.25 6.68
CA ALA A 115 11.63 17.12 7.45
C ALA A 115 10.58 15.98 7.45
N PRO A 116 10.97 14.73 7.17
CA PRO A 116 10.06 13.60 7.31
C PRO A 116 9.68 13.40 8.78
N ASN A 117 8.53 12.77 9.01
CA ASN A 117 8.06 12.40 10.34
C ASN A 117 7.44 11.00 10.39
N ALA A 118 7.40 10.30 9.26
CA ALA A 118 6.82 8.97 9.15
C ALA A 118 7.59 8.10 8.16
N ILE A 119 7.43 6.78 8.29
CA ILE A 119 7.78 5.79 7.28
C ILE A 119 6.49 5.13 6.84
N ILE A 120 6.26 5.05 5.53
CA ILE A 120 5.04 4.49 4.95
C ILE A 120 5.34 3.49 3.85
N VAL A 121 4.38 2.61 3.62
CA VAL A 121 4.23 1.84 2.40
C VAL A 121 2.77 1.96 1.96
N GLU A 122 2.53 2.60 0.83
CA GLU A 122 1.21 2.61 0.20
C GLU A 122 0.89 1.24 -0.41
N ARG A 123 -0.38 0.98 -0.68
CA ARG A 123 -0.85 -0.30 -1.22
C ARG A 123 -0.11 -0.75 -2.50
N GLU A 124 0.24 0.18 -3.37
CA GLU A 124 0.97 -0.08 -4.62
C GLU A 124 2.30 0.70 -4.71
N GLY A 125 2.67 1.41 -3.65
CA GLY A 125 3.83 2.29 -3.60
C GLY A 125 5.11 1.60 -3.12
N GLU A 126 6.23 2.32 -3.24
CA GLU A 126 7.50 1.93 -2.62
C GLU A 126 7.54 2.36 -1.15
N PRO A 127 8.19 1.58 -0.27
CA PRO A 127 8.46 2.01 1.10
C PRO A 127 9.30 3.30 1.11
N ARG A 128 8.88 4.30 1.88
CA ARG A 128 9.57 5.60 1.91
C ARG A 128 9.36 6.37 3.21
N PHE A 129 10.24 7.33 3.44
CA PHE A 129 9.98 8.42 4.39
C PHE A 129 8.92 9.37 3.83
N ALA A 130 8.07 9.89 4.71
CA ALA A 130 7.01 10.82 4.37
C ALA A 130 6.92 11.94 5.42
N ALA A 131 6.42 13.08 4.97
CA ALA A 131 6.06 14.20 5.83
C ALA A 131 4.54 14.30 5.90
N LEU A 132 3.97 13.89 7.03
CA LEU A 132 2.53 13.93 7.27
C LEU A 132 2.17 15.19 8.05
N GLU A 133 1.07 15.84 7.67
CA GLU A 133 0.56 17.03 8.38
C GLU A 133 -0.11 16.70 9.72
N GLN A 134 -0.45 15.42 9.92
CA GLN A 134 -1.20 14.94 11.08
C GLN A 134 -0.58 13.65 11.63
N ALA A 135 -0.86 13.36 12.89
CA ALA A 135 -0.55 12.08 13.51
C ALA A 135 -1.56 11.03 13.02
N GLN A 136 -1.20 10.27 11.99
CA GLN A 136 -2.12 9.32 11.35
C GLN A 136 -1.90 7.88 11.84
N PHE A 137 -0.73 7.61 12.41
CA PHE A 137 -0.34 6.30 12.92
C PHE A 137 -0.31 6.22 14.44
N VAL A 138 -0.82 7.26 15.12
CA VAL A 138 -0.83 7.35 16.58
C VAL A 138 -2.27 7.35 17.08
N LEU A 139 -2.50 6.53 18.10
CA LEU A 139 -3.73 6.47 18.85
C LEU A 139 -3.35 6.31 20.33
N ASP A 140 -4.02 7.09 21.19
CA ASP A 140 -3.85 6.96 22.64
C ASP A 140 -4.25 5.55 23.09
N ASP A 141 -3.46 4.98 23.99
CA ASP A 141 -3.64 3.63 24.53
C ASP A 141 -3.74 2.52 23.47
N ALA A 142 -3.15 2.73 22.28
CA ALA A 142 -3.07 1.69 21.26
C ALA A 142 -2.34 0.43 21.78
N LYS A 143 -2.94 -0.73 21.50
CA LYS A 143 -2.45 -2.03 21.96
C LYS A 143 -1.00 -2.26 21.51
N VAL A 144 -0.20 -2.83 22.40
CA VAL A 144 1.17 -3.23 22.07
C VAL A 144 1.13 -4.45 21.14
N LEU A 145 1.83 -4.37 20.01
CA LEU A 145 2.14 -5.55 19.19
C LEU A 145 3.43 -6.15 19.72
N GLU A 146 3.31 -7.28 20.42
CA GLU A 146 4.44 -7.97 21.04
C GLU A 146 5.49 -8.43 20.02
N PHE A 147 6.72 -8.67 20.50
CA PHE A 147 7.78 -9.23 19.67
C PHE A 147 7.35 -10.56 19.03
N ASN A 148 7.79 -10.77 17.79
CA ASN A 148 7.51 -11.95 16.97
C ASN A 148 6.01 -12.18 16.74
N ARG A 149 5.21 -11.11 16.75
CA ARG A 149 3.80 -11.14 16.39
C ARG A 149 3.55 -10.38 15.10
N ILE A 150 2.61 -10.90 14.33
CA ILE A 150 2.23 -10.41 13.00
C ILE A 150 0.79 -9.91 13.07
N LEU A 151 0.60 -8.64 12.77
CA LEU A 151 -0.70 -8.06 12.42
C LEU A 151 -0.85 -8.08 10.90
N ALA A 152 -1.66 -9.01 10.39
CA ALA A 152 -2.01 -9.09 8.97
C ALA A 152 -3.47 -8.65 8.77
N VAL A 153 -3.68 -7.49 8.17
CA VAL A 153 -5.01 -6.89 8.04
C VAL A 153 -5.11 -5.95 6.85
N ALA A 154 -6.27 -5.92 6.20
CA ALA A 154 -6.62 -5.00 5.12
C ALA A 154 -5.61 -4.96 3.94
N GLY A 155 -4.92 -6.07 3.67
CA GLY A 155 -3.92 -6.19 2.60
C GLY A 155 -2.53 -5.68 2.98
N PHE A 156 -2.28 -5.46 4.27
CA PHE A 156 -0.96 -5.14 4.81
C PHE A 156 -0.57 -6.13 5.89
N ARG A 157 0.74 -6.31 6.05
CA ARG A 157 1.33 -7.15 7.10
C ARG A 157 2.36 -6.33 7.85
N CYS A 158 2.19 -6.19 9.15
CA CYS A 158 3.14 -5.54 10.05
C CYS A 158 3.61 -6.51 11.14
N ASN A 159 4.86 -6.38 11.57
CA ASN A 159 5.41 -7.14 12.68
C ASN A 159 6.42 -6.29 13.48
N VAL A 160 6.67 -6.74 14.71
CA VAL A 160 7.75 -6.21 15.57
C VAL A 160 8.66 -7.35 15.95
N GLN A 161 9.97 -7.18 15.75
CA GLN A 161 11.01 -8.18 16.01
C GLN A 161 12.26 -7.51 16.57
N ASP A 162 13.23 -8.31 17.02
CA ASP A 162 14.57 -7.82 17.36
C ASP A 162 15.25 -7.13 16.16
N ALA A 163 14.92 -7.57 14.94
CA ALA A 163 15.39 -6.96 13.70
C ALA A 163 14.75 -5.60 13.39
N GLY A 164 13.73 -5.18 14.15
CA GLY A 164 13.04 -3.91 13.99
C GLY A 164 11.54 -4.02 13.79
N VAL A 165 10.94 -2.89 13.39
CA VAL A 165 9.54 -2.80 13.00
C VAL A 165 9.46 -2.94 11.49
N SER A 166 8.57 -3.81 11.01
CA SER A 166 8.40 -4.06 9.57
C SER A 166 6.95 -3.93 9.17
N CYS A 167 6.67 -3.32 8.01
CA CYS A 167 5.36 -3.34 7.37
C CYS A 167 5.49 -3.54 5.86
N MET A 168 4.53 -4.24 5.26
CA MET A 168 4.51 -4.60 3.84
C MET A 168 3.10 -4.50 3.27
N SER A 169 2.99 -4.10 2.01
CA SER A 169 1.78 -4.32 1.21
C SER A 169 1.77 -5.77 0.69
N GLU A 170 0.73 -6.54 1.02
CA GLU A 170 0.56 -7.90 0.50
C GLU A 170 0.23 -7.92 -1.00
N VAL A 171 -0.15 -6.78 -1.57
CA VAL A 171 -0.42 -6.64 -3.01
C VAL A 171 0.87 -6.65 -3.81
N THR A 172 1.90 -5.93 -3.35
CA THR A 172 3.16 -5.76 -4.08
C THR A 172 4.32 -6.55 -3.51
N GLY A 173 4.22 -7.05 -2.26
CA GLY A 173 5.36 -7.62 -1.54
C GLY A 173 6.38 -6.57 -1.08
N LYS A 174 6.18 -5.29 -1.43
CA LYS A 174 7.05 -4.18 -1.04
C LYS A 174 6.74 -3.75 0.38
N GLY A 175 7.78 -3.38 1.11
CA GLY A 175 7.67 -3.02 2.51
C GLY A 175 8.98 -2.51 3.07
N PHE A 176 8.99 -2.16 4.34
CA PHE A 176 10.16 -1.65 5.03
C PHE A 176 10.46 -2.46 6.28
N THR A 177 11.69 -2.30 6.77
CA THR A 177 12.14 -2.67 8.10
C THR A 177 12.96 -1.51 8.65
N PHE A 178 12.74 -1.11 9.89
CA PHE A 178 13.54 -0.06 10.51
C PHE A 178 13.82 -0.30 11.99
N THR A 179 14.94 0.24 12.45
CA THR A 179 15.40 0.31 13.84
C THR A 179 15.88 1.74 14.12
N PRO A 180 16.24 2.10 15.37
CA PRO A 180 16.97 3.35 15.62
C PRO A 180 18.23 3.52 14.74
N GLU A 181 18.90 2.41 14.44
CA GLU A 181 20.21 2.34 13.77
C GLU A 181 20.12 2.20 12.25
N GLY A 182 18.93 2.05 11.67
CA GLY A 182 18.84 1.94 10.22
C GLY A 182 17.44 1.79 9.64
N PHE A 183 17.33 2.10 8.35
CA PHE A 183 16.17 1.85 7.52
C PHE A 183 16.55 0.93 6.35
N GLN A 184 15.68 -0.02 6.03
CA GLN A 184 15.80 -0.88 4.85
C GLN A 184 14.48 -0.88 4.08
N PRO A 185 14.49 -0.57 2.77
CA PRO A 185 13.30 -0.59 1.91
C PRO A 185 12.95 -2.04 1.50
N ARG A 186 12.88 -2.94 2.48
CA ARG A 186 12.42 -4.32 2.33
C ARG A 186 11.73 -4.78 3.59
N TYR A 187 10.73 -5.64 3.44
CA TYR A 187 10.08 -6.30 4.57
C TYR A 187 10.95 -7.41 5.15
N THR A 188 10.99 -7.50 6.48
CA THR A 188 11.61 -8.63 7.20
C THR A 188 10.51 -9.44 7.86
N GLU A 189 10.35 -10.69 7.39
CA GLU A 189 9.35 -11.61 7.92
C GLU A 189 9.76 -12.16 9.30
N VAL A 190 8.78 -12.56 10.11
CA VAL A 190 9.04 -13.24 11.38
C VAL A 190 9.56 -14.65 11.11
N PRO A 191 10.72 -15.07 11.67
CA PRO A 191 11.21 -16.43 11.53
C PRO A 191 10.18 -17.46 11.95
N ALA A 192 10.06 -18.55 11.19
CA ALA A 192 9.07 -19.60 11.46
C ALA A 192 9.22 -20.23 12.85
N ASN A 193 10.44 -20.22 13.40
CA ASN A 193 10.81 -20.75 14.71
C ASN A 193 10.98 -19.68 15.79
N ALA A 194 10.52 -18.45 15.55
CA ALA A 194 10.48 -17.42 16.59
C ALA A 194 9.57 -17.85 17.76
N PRO A 195 9.85 -17.41 19.01
CA PRO A 195 9.06 -17.77 20.18
C PRO A 195 7.66 -17.11 20.24
#